data_AF-A0A949MKG6-F1
#
_entry.id   AF-A0A949MKG6-F1
#
_cell.length_a   1.000
_cell.length_b   1.000
_cell.length_c   1.000
_cell.angle_alpha   90.00
_cell.angle_beta   90.00
_cell.angle_gamma   90.00
#
_symmetry.space_group_name_H-M   'P 1'
#
loop_
_entity.id
_entity.type
_entity.pdbx_description
1 polymer ?
#
loop_
_entity_poly.entity_id
_entity_poly.type
_entity_poly.pdbx_seq_one_letter_code
_entity_poly.pdbx_strand_id
1 'polypeptide(L)'
;MTKNIKSVIESILFVASRPLSPAQVAKILDIDKNDAETALREIAAGHEDSGIVLLESNGLWQMATNAKNSTEIKNFLNADLREKLTDATVETLAIIAYRQPISRGEIEAIRGVNCQYSLRHLLMRGLIQKIPSPSDSRQV
;
A
#
# COMPACT_ATOMS: atom_id res chain seq x y z
N MET A 1 -14.62 -15.96 29.18
CA MET A 1 -14.40 -14.57 28.72
C MET A 1 -15.16 -14.40 27.42
N THR A 2 -16.27 -13.66 27.44
CA THR A 2 -17.05 -13.35 26.24
C THR A 2 -16.19 -12.44 25.35
N LYS A 3 -15.86 -12.91 24.15
CA LYS A 3 -14.99 -12.20 23.22
C LYS A 3 -15.69 -10.90 22.81
N ASN A 4 -15.06 -9.73 22.99
CA ASN A 4 -15.65 -8.47 22.54
C ASN A 4 -15.63 -8.43 21.01
N ILE A 5 -16.80 -8.65 20.40
CA ILE A 5 -16.96 -8.76 18.94
C ILE A 5 -16.39 -7.53 18.23
N LYS A 6 -16.62 -6.32 18.76
CA LYS A 6 -16.13 -5.07 18.15
C LYS A 6 -14.61 -5.02 18.09
N SER A 7 -13.94 -5.38 19.18
CA SER A 7 -12.47 -5.45 19.23
C SER A 7 -11.90 -6.46 18.23
N VAL A 8 -12.59 -7.58 17.99
CA VAL A 8 -12.17 -8.56 16.97
C VAL A 8 -12.39 -8.00 15.56
N ILE A 9 -13.51 -7.33 15.28
CA ILE A 9 -13.78 -6.69 13.98
C ILE A 9 -12.74 -5.62 13.68
N GLU A 10 -12.43 -4.75 14.63
CA GLU A 10 -11.36 -3.74 14.50
C GLU A 10 -10.02 -4.38 14.12
N SER A 11 -9.65 -5.46 14.81
CA SER A 11 -8.41 -6.19 14.54
C SER A 11 -8.39 -6.80 13.13
N ILE A 12 -9.53 -7.34 12.68
CA ILE A 12 -9.67 -7.89 11.33
C ILE A 12 -9.53 -6.77 10.28
N LEU A 13 -10.23 -5.64 10.46
CA LEU A 13 -10.18 -4.51 9.53
C LEU A 13 -8.80 -3.85 9.49
N PHE A 14 -8.07 -3.83 10.61
CA PHE A 14 -6.71 -3.29 10.67
C PHE A 14 -5.70 -4.10 9.84
N VAL A 15 -5.84 -5.43 9.81
CA VAL A 15 -4.94 -6.33 9.05
C VAL A 15 -5.44 -6.58 7.63
N ALA A 16 -6.71 -6.28 7.33
CA ALA A 16 -7.29 -6.48 6.01
C ALA A 16 -6.59 -5.61 4.94
N SER A 17 -6.09 -6.25 3.88
CA SER A 17 -5.49 -5.56 2.73
C SER A 17 -6.52 -4.98 1.75
N ARG A 18 -7.81 -5.25 1.99
CA ARG A 18 -8.94 -4.88 1.11
C ARG A 18 -10.18 -4.58 1.97
N PRO A 19 -11.10 -3.72 1.48
CA PRO A 19 -12.39 -3.55 2.12
C PRO A 19 -13.16 -4.86 2.28
N LEU A 20 -13.88 -5.01 3.39
CA LEU A 20 -14.69 -6.19 3.71
C LEU A 20 -16.17 -5.82 3.76
N SER A 21 -17.02 -6.70 3.24
CA SER A 21 -18.47 -6.61 3.40
C SER A 21 -18.91 -7.13 4.78
N PRO A 22 -20.07 -6.68 5.31
CA PRO A 22 -20.65 -7.24 6.53
C PRO A 22 -20.84 -8.75 6.47
N ALA A 23 -21.16 -9.31 5.30
CA ALA A 23 -21.30 -10.75 5.10
C ALA A 23 -19.98 -11.51 5.27
N GLN A 24 -18.85 -10.94 4.85
CA GLN A 24 -17.53 -11.53 5.06
C GLN A 24 -17.16 -11.50 6.55
N VAL A 25 -17.40 -10.37 7.22
CA VAL A 25 -17.16 -10.22 8.66
C VAL A 25 -18.01 -11.21 9.46
N ALA A 26 -19.31 -11.30 9.14
CA ALA A 26 -20.25 -12.24 9.74
C ALA A 26 -19.79 -13.69 9.59
N LYS A 27 -19.34 -14.08 8.39
CA LYS A 27 -18.81 -15.42 8.13
C LYS A 27 -17.52 -15.73 8.92
N ILE A 28 -16.64 -14.75 9.11
CA ILE A 28 -15.39 -14.94 9.87
C ILE A 28 -15.66 -15.12 11.37
N LEU A 29 -16.67 -14.42 11.89
CA LEU A 29 -17.00 -14.41 13.31
C LEU A 29 -18.11 -15.39 13.70
N ASP A 30 -18.72 -16.05 12.73
CA ASP A 30 -19.87 -16.95 12.90
C ASP A 30 -21.06 -16.26 13.61
N ILE A 31 -21.43 -15.09 13.09
CA ILE A 31 -22.54 -14.25 13.59
C ILE A 31 -23.52 -13.88 12.48
N ASP A 32 -24.67 -13.31 12.83
CA ASP A 32 -25.61 -12.80 11.84
C ASP A 32 -25.04 -11.58 11.09
N LYS A 33 -25.45 -11.42 9.83
CA LYS A 33 -25.04 -10.28 9.00
C LYS A 33 -25.47 -8.95 9.63
N ASN A 34 -26.66 -8.88 10.22
CA ASN A 34 -27.18 -7.66 10.85
C ASN A 34 -26.40 -7.30 12.11
N ASP A 35 -25.94 -8.30 12.87
CA ASP A 35 -25.09 -8.08 14.04
C ASP A 35 -23.72 -7.54 13.60
N ALA A 36 -23.14 -8.08 12.53
CA ALA A 36 -21.91 -7.56 11.95
C ALA A 36 -22.07 -6.12 11.44
N GLU A 37 -23.18 -5.81 10.76
CA GLU A 37 -23.47 -4.46 10.25
C GLU A 37 -23.65 -3.45 11.39
N THR A 38 -24.39 -3.83 12.43
CA THR A 38 -24.56 -3.02 13.64
C THR A 38 -23.21 -2.76 14.31
N ALA A 39 -22.40 -3.79 14.50
CA ALA A 39 -21.09 -3.65 15.12
C ALA A 39 -20.14 -2.76 14.29
N LEU A 40 -20.14 -2.87 12.97
CA LEU A 40 -19.37 -2.00 12.07
C LEU A 40 -19.76 -0.53 12.21
N ARG A 41 -21.07 -0.24 12.28
CA ARG A 41 -21.58 1.13 12.48
C ARG A 41 -21.22 1.69 13.84
N GLU A 42 -21.30 0.88 14.90
CA GLU A 42 -20.89 1.29 16.23
C GLU A 42 -19.40 1.60 16.32
N ILE A 43 -18.54 0.79 15.68
CA ILE A 43 -17.10 1.05 15.60
C ILE A 43 -16.86 2.35 14.84
N ALA A 44 -17.55 2.56 13.70
CA ALA A 44 -17.41 3.78 12.91
C ALA A 44 -17.77 5.04 13.71
N ALA A 45 -18.88 5.01 14.45
CA ALA A 45 -19.28 6.11 15.33
C ALA A 45 -18.27 6.36 16.46
N GLY A 46 -17.70 5.31 17.05
CA GLY A 46 -16.66 5.43 18.07
C GLY A 46 -15.34 6.03 17.56
N HIS A 47 -15.13 6.04 16.25
CA HIS A 47 -13.91 6.50 15.59
C HIS A 47 -14.05 7.84 14.86
N GLU A 48 -15.20 8.52 14.91
CA GLU A 48 -15.48 9.73 14.11
C GLU A 48 -14.46 10.87 14.35
N ASP A 49 -14.02 11.05 15.60
CA ASP A 49 -13.02 12.04 16.01
C ASP A 49 -11.60 11.46 16.17
N SER A 50 -11.39 10.20 15.80
CA SER A 50 -10.07 9.55 15.86
C SER A 50 -9.23 9.86 14.62
N GLY A 51 -7.90 9.72 14.74
CA GLY A 51 -6.99 9.77 13.59
C GLY A 51 -7.14 8.57 12.65
N ILE A 52 -7.71 7.48 13.14
CA ILE A 52 -8.08 6.28 12.37
C ILE A 52 -9.60 6.21 12.33
N VAL A 53 -10.18 6.10 11.15
CA VAL A 53 -11.62 6.07 10.90
C VAL A 53 -12.03 4.79 10.17
N LEU A 54 -13.30 4.42 10.27
CA LEU A 54 -13.90 3.42 9.38
C LEU A 54 -14.61 4.14 8.23
N LEU A 55 -14.27 3.76 7.00
CA LEU A 55 -14.96 4.22 5.80
C LEU A 55 -15.90 3.14 5.29
N GLU A 56 -17.12 3.55 4.96
CA GLU A 56 -18.05 2.75 4.18
C GLU A 56 -18.06 3.24 2.73
N SER A 57 -17.91 2.32 1.78
CA SER A 57 -18.15 2.59 0.36
C SER A 57 -18.79 1.38 -0.31
N ASN A 58 -19.96 1.57 -0.93
CA ASN A 58 -20.72 0.51 -1.61
C ASN A 58 -20.96 -0.73 -0.72
N GLY A 59 -21.27 -0.51 0.57
CA GLY A 59 -21.47 -1.59 1.54
C GLY A 59 -20.19 -2.35 1.94
N LEU A 60 -19.01 -1.83 1.60
CA LEU A 60 -17.72 -2.34 2.03
C LEU A 60 -17.10 -1.41 3.07
N TRP A 61 -16.45 -2.01 4.05
CA TRP A 61 -15.86 -1.34 5.20
C TRP A 61 -14.35 -1.54 5.23
N GLN A 62 -13.60 -0.48 5.53
CA GLN A 62 -12.15 -0.53 5.75
C GLN A 62 -11.72 0.51 6.78
N MET A 63 -10.60 0.25 7.45
CA MET A 63 -9.91 1.28 8.22
C MET A 63 -9.15 2.22 7.28
N ALA A 64 -9.17 3.51 7.60
CA ALA A 64 -8.44 4.55 6.89
C ALA A 64 -7.97 5.64 7.85
N THR A 65 -7.08 6.51 7.38
CA THR A 65 -6.71 7.72 8.11
C THR A 65 -7.79 8.79 7.98
N ASN A 66 -7.99 9.58 9.03
CA ASN A 66 -8.91 10.71 9.00
C ASN A 66 -8.49 11.76 7.95
N ALA A 67 -9.45 12.17 7.11
CA ALA A 67 -9.22 13.15 6.04
C ALA A 67 -8.77 14.53 6.54
N LYS A 68 -9.13 14.89 7.79
CA LYS A 68 -8.66 16.13 8.45
C LYS A 68 -7.13 16.20 8.55
N ASN A 69 -6.44 15.05 8.60
CA ASN A 69 -4.99 14.94 8.72
C ASN A 69 -4.28 14.76 7.36
N SER A 70 -4.99 14.98 6.25
CA SER A 70 -4.49 14.64 4.91
C SER A 70 -3.22 15.42 4.51
N THR A 71 -3.06 16.66 4.98
CA THR A 71 -1.87 17.49 4.69
C THR A 71 -0.62 16.90 5.33
N GLU A 72 -0.71 16.54 6.61
CA GLU A 72 0.38 15.96 7.40
C GLU A 72 0.73 14.57 6.88
N ILE A 73 -0.27 13.75 6.58
CA ILE A 73 -0.07 12.42 5.99
C ILE A 73 0.60 12.52 4.62
N LYS A 74 0.16 13.44 3.74
CA LYS A 74 0.83 13.69 2.46
C LYS A 74 2.28 14.12 2.67
N ASN A 75 2.54 15.02 3.62
CA ASN A 75 3.89 15.46 3.92
C ASN A 75 4.77 14.33 4.45
N PHE A 76 4.25 13.44 5.30
CA PHE A 76 4.95 12.26 5.80
C PHE A 76 5.26 11.29 4.65
N LEU A 77 4.27 10.93 3.83
CA LEU A 77 4.45 10.05 2.68
C LEU A 77 5.44 10.63 1.65
N ASN A 78 5.44 11.95 1.47
CA ASN A 78 6.39 12.64 0.60
C ASN A 78 7.77 12.84 1.26
N ALA A 79 7.93 12.64 2.57
CA ALA A 79 9.21 12.79 3.25
C ALA A 79 10.23 11.77 2.73
N ASP A 80 9.81 10.53 2.56
CA ASP A 80 10.64 9.44 1.99
C ASP A 80 11.06 9.73 0.54
N LEU A 81 10.27 10.54 -0.19
CA LEU A 81 10.58 10.99 -1.55
C LEU A 81 11.48 12.24 -1.58
N ARG A 82 11.62 12.97 -0.46
CA ARG A 82 12.43 14.20 -0.38
C ARG A 82 13.91 13.95 -0.14
N GLU A 83 14.31 12.76 0.30
CA GLU A 83 15.74 12.45 0.40
C GLU A 83 16.41 12.60 -0.97
N LYS A 84 17.59 13.23 -1.03
CA LYS A 84 18.33 13.33 -2.29
C LYS A 84 18.67 11.92 -2.79
N LEU A 85 18.62 11.73 -4.10
CA LEU A 85 19.16 10.50 -4.68
C LEU A 85 20.66 10.45 -4.35
N THR A 86 21.12 9.30 -3.86
CA THR A 86 22.54 9.05 -3.67
C THR A 86 23.25 9.00 -5.02
N ASP A 87 24.56 9.26 -5.05
CA ASP A 87 25.34 9.23 -6.29
C ASP A 87 25.17 7.89 -7.03
N ALA A 88 25.17 6.77 -6.31
CA ALA A 88 24.91 5.43 -6.87
C ALA A 88 23.53 5.31 -7.55
N THR A 89 22.51 5.98 -7.00
CA THR A 89 21.16 5.97 -7.54
C THR A 89 21.02 6.91 -8.72
N VAL A 90 21.68 8.08 -8.69
CA VAL A 90 21.77 9.00 -9.82
C VAL A 90 22.49 8.35 -11.00
N GLU A 91 23.61 7.68 -10.74
CA GLU A 91 24.37 6.93 -11.76
C GLU A 91 23.50 5.84 -12.40
N THR A 92 22.79 5.06 -11.56
CA THR A 92 21.85 4.04 -12.05
C THR A 92 20.75 4.65 -12.92
N LEU A 93 20.19 5.80 -12.52
CA LEU A 93 19.18 6.51 -13.30
C LEU A 93 19.73 7.03 -14.63
N ALA A 94 20.95 7.58 -14.63
CA ALA A 94 21.61 8.05 -15.84
C ALA A 94 21.83 6.91 -16.85
N ILE A 95 22.31 5.75 -16.39
CA ILE A 95 22.46 4.57 -17.25
C ILE A 95 21.12 4.19 -17.89
N ILE A 96 20.05 4.12 -17.11
CA ILE A 96 18.71 3.80 -17.62
C ILE A 96 18.26 4.85 -18.65
N ALA A 97 18.36 6.14 -18.33
CA ALA A 97 17.91 7.23 -19.20
C ALA A 97 18.57 7.22 -20.59
N TYR A 98 19.86 6.89 -20.65
CA TYR A 98 20.62 6.88 -21.91
C TYR A 98 20.65 5.51 -22.62
N ARG A 99 20.36 4.41 -21.92
CA ARG A 99 20.48 3.04 -22.47
C ARG A 99 19.16 2.26 -22.50
N GLN A 100 18.04 2.86 -22.09
CA GLN A 100 16.73 2.20 -22.20
C GLN A 100 16.42 1.78 -23.65
N PRO A 101 15.82 0.59 -23.86
CA PRO A 101 15.46 -0.41 -22.86
C PRO A 101 16.70 -1.20 -22.36
N ILE A 102 16.87 -1.31 -21.04
CA ILE A 102 18.01 -2.00 -20.42
C ILE A 102 17.55 -2.89 -19.25
N SER A 103 18.16 -4.06 -19.10
CA SER A 103 17.89 -4.99 -18.01
C SER A 103 18.73 -4.69 -16.76
N ARG A 104 18.27 -5.19 -15.60
CA ARG A 104 19.05 -5.09 -14.34
C ARG A 104 20.47 -5.65 -14.49
N GLY A 105 20.63 -6.80 -15.15
CA GLY A 105 21.93 -7.44 -15.31
C GLY A 105 22.90 -6.58 -16.12
N GLU A 106 22.41 -5.92 -17.18
CA GLU A 106 23.22 -5.00 -17.98
C GLU A 106 23.60 -3.74 -17.19
N ILE A 107 22.70 -3.22 -16.36
CA ILE A 107 23.02 -2.10 -15.46
C ILE A 107 24.11 -2.50 -14.47
N GLU A 108 24.00 -3.67 -13.84
CA GLU A 108 25.01 -4.18 -12.90
C GLU A 108 26.36 -4.44 -13.60
N ALA A 109 26.36 -4.91 -14.85
CA ALA A 109 27.56 -5.07 -15.65
C ALA A 109 28.25 -3.74 -15.97
N ILE A 110 27.49 -2.67 -16.25
CA ILE A 110 28.04 -1.33 -16.49
C ILE A 110 28.58 -0.72 -15.18
N ARG A 111 27.84 -0.86 -14.07
CA ARG A 111 28.22 -0.28 -12.77
C ARG A 111 29.28 -1.08 -12.01
N GLY A 112 29.44 -2.36 -12.33
CA GLY A 112 30.31 -3.28 -11.61
C GLY A 112 29.86 -3.64 -10.19
N VAL A 113 28.68 -3.18 -9.75
CA VAL A 113 28.12 -3.42 -8.41
C VAL A 113 26.60 -3.62 -8.45
N ASN A 114 26.06 -4.24 -7.40
CA ASN A 114 24.62 -4.46 -7.25
C ASN A 114 23.83 -3.14 -7.29
N CYS A 115 22.72 -3.11 -8.03
CA CYS A 115 21.88 -1.92 -8.20
C CYS A 115 20.44 -2.09 -7.68
N GLN A 116 20.15 -3.17 -6.94
CA GLN A 116 18.80 -3.50 -6.49
C GLN A 116 18.15 -2.42 -5.60
N TYR A 117 18.93 -1.84 -4.68
CA TYR A 117 18.45 -0.74 -3.84
C TYR A 117 18.09 0.49 -4.68
N SER A 118 19.00 0.93 -5.56
CA SER A 118 18.79 2.07 -6.46
C SER A 118 17.59 1.86 -7.37
N LEU A 119 17.42 0.67 -7.96
CA LEU A 119 16.26 0.34 -8.79
C LEU A 119 14.94 0.41 -8.01
N ARG A 120 14.88 -0.19 -6.81
CA ARG A 120 13.69 -0.11 -5.94
C ARG A 120 13.36 1.34 -5.61
N HIS A 121 14.37 2.13 -5.24
CA HIS A 121 14.20 3.52 -4.85
C HIS A 121 13.72 4.40 -6.02
N LEU A 122 14.24 4.18 -7.23
CA LEU A 122 13.79 4.86 -8.45
C LEU A 122 12.35 4.47 -8.84
N LEU A 123 11.99 3.18 -8.71
CA LEU A 123 10.62 2.69 -8.95
C LEU A 123 9.62 3.31 -7.97
N MET A 124 9.94 3.34 -6.67
CA MET A 124 9.08 3.94 -5.64
C MET A 124 8.83 5.44 -5.88
N ARG A 125 9.81 6.13 -6.48
CA ARG A 125 9.71 7.54 -6.86
C ARG A 125 9.04 7.78 -8.21
N GLY A 126 8.66 6.72 -8.92
CA GLY A 126 8.08 6.81 -10.28
C GLY A 126 9.04 7.37 -11.34
N LEU A 127 10.35 7.38 -11.07
CA LEU A 127 11.35 7.90 -12.01
C LEU A 127 11.70 6.89 -13.12
N ILE A 128 11.43 5.61 -12.89
CA ILE A 128 11.55 4.53 -13.87
C ILE A 128 10.33 3.62 -13.76
N GLN A 129 10.06 2.83 -14.80
CA GLN A 129 9.01 1.82 -14.81
C GLN A 129 9.50 0.51 -15.44
N LYS A 130 8.89 -0.61 -15.06
CA LYS A 130 9.15 -1.89 -15.72
C LYS A 130 8.34 -1.97 -17.01
N ILE A 131 9.00 -2.35 -18.11
CA ILE A 131 8.35 -2.65 -19.39
C ILE A 131 8.46 -4.16 -19.70
N PRO A 132 7.56 -4.72 -20.51
CA PRO A 132 7.74 -6.06 -21.06
C PRO A 132 9.07 -6.16 -21.81
N SER A 133 9.80 -7.26 -21.63
CA SER A 133 11.04 -7.44 -22.37
C SER A 133 10.72 -7.81 -23.82
N PRO A 134 11.36 -7.16 -24.81
CA PRO A 134 11.19 -7.49 -26.23
C PRO A 134 11.52 -8.94 -26.59
N SER A 135 12.24 -9.66 -25.73
CA SER A 135 12.72 -11.03 -25.92
C SER A 135 12.13 -12.04 -24.93
N ASP A 136 11.11 -11.66 -24.14
CA ASP A 136 10.48 -12.56 -23.17
C ASP A 136 9.37 -13.41 -23.82
N SER A 137 9.72 -14.65 -24.17
CA SER A 137 8.83 -15.64 -24.78
C SER A 137 7.76 -16.22 -23.83
N ARG A 138 7.64 -15.70 -22.61
CA ARG A 138 6.65 -16.14 -21.61
C ARG A 138 5.36 -15.29 -21.59
N GLN A 139 5.23 -14.34 -22.50
CA GLN A 139 4.00 -13.57 -22.71
C GLN A 139 3.37 -13.97 -24.05
N VAL A 140 2.82 -15.18 -24.11
CA VAL A 140 1.79 -15.60 -25.08
C VAL A 140 0.63 -16.16 -24.28
#